data_AF-A0A1G7UID8-F1
#
_entry.id   AF-A0A1G7UID8-F1
#
_cell.length_a   1.000
_cell.length_b   1.000
_cell.length_c   1.000
_cell.angle_alpha   90.00
_cell.angle_beta   90.00
_cell.angle_gamma   90.00
#
_symmetry.space_group_name_H-M   'P 1'
#
loop_
_entity.id
_entity.type
_entity.pdbx_description
1 polymer ?
#
loop_
_entity_poly.entity_id
_entity_poly.type
_entity_poly.pdbx_seq_one_letter_code
_entity_poly.pdbx_strand_id
1 'polypeptide(L)'
;MARKYNPDGSFNDYDENGKVIGGGLKGTEGLRDTSGSSNSGYESSMSSGLSNLKNYQKQQTMAQLDQQRQNALSNLKAEKATIEPVYQQKKTQAGVNARQAARSFDEYMAQRGGGGAKSGIAGQGALMNNLGYQNAYSALDQAEASALSDNARRVSDVENNYESNLTSANAGLEAQYLQAYLDQKNRDKAFGLQEAGLTGMYNDAPTLANQQYNSGLDQWREQFDYGKSRDTVADTQWGKQFDAGQSQTEFEQWLAKQQLALSQQSAARASSGSSSANLSAVKYQNELGAQQSLATSMQGLQSMASNGATRSDILKFINANAGDLQANGVPVQDLYNWAAKNFTWDKNGSGWYNTAEE
;
A
#
# COMPACT_ATOMS: atom_id res chain seq x y z
N MET A 1 24.02 -37.02 12.24
CA MET A 1 23.81 -35.57 12.05
C MET A 1 22.92 -35.07 13.16
N ALA A 2 23.43 -34.17 14.00
CA ALA A 2 22.69 -33.62 15.13
C ALA A 2 22.35 -32.16 14.81
N ARG A 3 21.06 -31.80 14.90
CA ARG A 3 20.58 -30.42 14.74
C ARG A 3 20.43 -29.78 16.10
N LYS A 4 21.07 -28.63 16.32
CA LYS A 4 20.87 -27.83 17.54
C LYS A 4 20.18 -26.52 17.18
N TYR A 5 19.18 -26.19 17.98
CA TYR A 5 18.41 -24.96 17.87
C TYR A 5 18.97 -23.92 18.84
N ASN A 6 19.26 -22.74 18.33
CA ASN A 6 19.75 -21.61 19.11
C ASN A 6 18.57 -20.84 19.73
N PRO A 7 18.80 -20.03 20.78
CA PRO A 7 17.76 -19.24 21.45
C PRO A 7 17.09 -18.19 20.54
N ASP A 8 17.77 -17.80 19.46
CA ASP A 8 17.30 -16.86 18.45
C ASP A 8 16.46 -17.53 17.33
N GLY A 9 16.21 -18.84 17.45
CA GLY A 9 15.44 -19.62 16.48
C GLY A 9 16.23 -20.05 15.23
N SER A 10 17.52 -19.73 15.14
CA SER A 10 18.41 -20.31 14.12
C SER A 10 18.75 -21.76 14.46
N PHE A 11 19.17 -22.54 13.46
CA PHE A 11 19.69 -23.89 13.69
C PHE A 11 21.02 -24.11 12.98
N ASN A 12 21.86 -24.90 13.63
CA ASN A 12 23.11 -25.40 13.07
C ASN A 12 23.02 -26.92 12.94
N ASP A 13 23.37 -27.42 11.75
CA ASP A 13 23.54 -28.84 11.47
C ASP A 13 25.03 -29.21 11.66
N TYR A 14 25.27 -30.20 12.51
CA TYR A 14 26.61 -30.69 12.85
C TYR A 14 26.86 -32.07 12.25
N ASP A 15 28.08 -32.27 11.74
CA ASP A 15 28.56 -33.60 11.37
C ASP A 15 28.81 -34.48 12.62
N GLU A 16 29.16 -35.73 12.36
CA GLU A 16 29.48 -36.73 13.40
C GLU A 16 30.72 -36.40 14.24
N ASN A 17 31.55 -35.45 13.82
CA ASN A 17 32.72 -34.95 14.54
C ASN A 17 32.45 -33.61 15.25
N GLY A 18 31.19 -33.13 15.25
CA GLY A 18 30.79 -31.89 15.91
C GLY A 18 31.17 -30.61 15.16
N LYS A 19 31.55 -30.70 13.88
CA LYS A 19 31.85 -29.55 13.02
C LYS A 19 30.56 -29.06 12.34
N VAL A 20 30.38 -27.75 12.27
CA VAL A 20 29.23 -27.13 11.59
C VAL A 20 29.37 -27.37 10.09
N ILE A 21 28.38 -28.02 9.50
CA ILE A 21 28.33 -28.34 8.06
C ILE A 21 27.21 -27.60 7.32
N GLY A 22 26.34 -26.90 8.05
CA GLY A 22 25.33 -26.03 7.47
C GLY A 22 24.54 -25.30 8.55
N GLY A 23 24.04 -24.12 8.23
CA GLY A 23 23.14 -23.33 9.09
C GLY A 23 22.21 -22.51 8.21
N GLY A 24 20.91 -22.55 8.52
CA GLY A 24 19.89 -21.82 7.78
C GLY A 24 19.23 -20.77 8.69
N LEU A 25 19.25 -19.51 8.25
CA LEU A 25 18.34 -18.50 8.78
C LEU A 25 16.95 -18.75 8.20
N LYS A 26 15.91 -18.69 9.05
CA LYS A 26 14.54 -18.80 8.58
C LYS A 26 14.17 -17.50 7.85
N GLY A 27 14.32 -17.51 6.54
CA GLY A 27 13.61 -16.63 5.60
C GLY A 27 14.26 -15.28 5.32
N THR A 28 15.34 -15.26 4.54
CA THR A 28 15.64 -14.12 3.67
C THR A 28 16.23 -14.64 2.36
N GLU A 29 15.37 -15.10 1.46
CA GLU A 29 15.71 -15.15 0.03
C GLU A 29 14.67 -14.33 -0.73
N GLY A 30 15.14 -13.28 -1.39
CA GLY A 30 14.31 -12.35 -2.15
C GLY A 30 15.05 -11.05 -2.50
N LEU A 31 16.24 -11.15 -3.07
CA LEU A 31 16.87 -10.04 -3.79
C LEU A 31 16.13 -9.85 -5.13
N ARG A 32 15.46 -8.69 -5.26
CA ARG A 32 14.86 -8.09 -6.46
C ARG A 32 13.70 -8.83 -7.14
N ASP A 33 12.48 -8.39 -6.84
CA ASP A 33 11.62 -7.85 -7.90
C ASP A 33 10.97 -6.55 -7.42
N THR A 34 11.04 -5.55 -8.29
CA THR A 34 10.54 -4.19 -8.13
C THR A 34 9.20 -4.15 -8.84
N SER A 35 8.09 -4.22 -8.08
CA SER A 35 6.80 -3.54 -8.31
C SER A 35 5.62 -4.35 -7.75
N GLY A 36 4.84 -3.71 -6.88
CA GLY A 36 3.44 -4.04 -6.62
C GLY A 36 3.13 -5.29 -5.79
N SER A 37 3.10 -5.17 -4.46
CA SER A 37 2.07 -5.76 -3.57
C SER A 37 2.54 -5.67 -2.11
N SER A 38 2.47 -4.49 -1.51
CA SER A 38 2.96 -4.28 -0.14
C SER A 38 1.93 -4.61 0.95
N ASN A 39 0.73 -5.09 0.61
CA ASN A 39 -0.33 -5.28 1.61
C ASN A 39 -0.57 -6.74 2.05
N SER A 40 -0.03 -7.75 1.33
CA SER A 40 -0.29 -9.17 1.66
C SER A 40 0.76 -9.80 2.60
N GLY A 41 1.99 -9.29 2.65
CA GLY A 41 3.08 -9.85 3.47
C GLY A 41 2.98 -9.55 4.97
N TYR A 42 2.41 -8.40 5.35
CA TYR A 42 2.28 -8.00 6.75
C TYR A 42 1.17 -8.76 7.48
N GLU A 43 0.01 -8.99 6.85
CA GLU A 43 -1.06 -9.82 7.43
C GLU A 43 -0.60 -11.28 7.66
N SER A 44 0.21 -11.83 6.74
CA SER A 44 0.70 -13.21 6.82
C SER A 44 1.73 -13.42 7.94
N SER A 45 2.65 -12.46 8.12
CA SER A 45 3.67 -12.54 9.18
C SER A 45 3.10 -12.32 10.59
N MET A 46 2.08 -11.46 10.73
CA MET A 46 1.44 -11.16 12.03
C MET A 46 0.48 -12.27 12.47
N SER A 47 -0.30 -12.84 11.54
CA SER A 47 -1.10 -14.05 11.75
C SER A 47 -0.22 -15.24 12.19
N SER A 48 0.96 -15.37 11.58
CA SER A 48 1.97 -16.35 11.97
C SER A 48 2.52 -16.09 13.38
N GLY A 49 2.73 -14.83 13.78
CA GLY A 49 3.15 -14.45 15.13
C GLY A 49 2.16 -14.81 16.22
N LEU A 50 0.87 -14.48 16.05
CA LEU A 50 -0.19 -14.86 17.00
C LEU A 50 -0.37 -16.38 17.07
N SER A 51 -0.27 -17.08 15.92
CA SER A 51 -0.36 -18.54 15.87
C SER A 51 0.80 -19.22 16.62
N ASN A 52 2.02 -18.70 16.47
CA ASN A 52 3.18 -19.16 17.24
C ASN A 52 2.98 -18.94 18.74
N LEU A 53 2.52 -17.76 19.16
CA LEU A 53 2.24 -17.46 20.57
C LEU A 53 1.22 -18.43 21.16
N LYS A 54 0.11 -18.66 20.46
CA LYS A 54 -0.91 -19.65 20.85
C LYS A 54 -0.29 -21.04 21.02
N ASN A 55 0.54 -21.47 20.07
CA ASN A 55 1.21 -22.78 20.14
C ASN A 55 2.15 -22.88 21.36
N TYR A 56 2.90 -21.83 21.67
CA TYR A 56 3.74 -21.79 22.89
C TYR A 56 2.90 -21.85 24.16
N GLN A 57 1.81 -21.06 24.25
CA GLN A 57 0.91 -21.10 25.41
C GLN A 57 0.27 -22.47 25.57
N LYS A 58 -0.17 -23.09 24.48
CA LYS A 58 -0.71 -24.45 24.47
C LYS A 58 0.29 -25.46 25.00
N GLN A 59 1.55 -25.43 24.55
CA GLN A 59 2.59 -26.33 25.04
C GLN A 59 2.86 -26.15 26.53
N GLN A 60 2.91 -24.91 27.02
CA GLN A 60 3.09 -24.61 28.44
C GLN A 60 1.94 -25.14 29.29
N THR A 61 0.69 -24.91 28.87
CA THR A 61 -0.48 -25.41 29.60
C THR A 61 -0.55 -26.94 29.60
N MET A 62 -0.23 -27.57 28.46
CA MET A 62 -0.16 -29.03 28.38
C MET A 62 0.90 -29.60 29.32
N ALA A 63 2.11 -29.02 29.35
CA ALA A 63 3.19 -29.46 30.23
C ALA A 63 2.81 -29.34 31.72
N GLN A 64 2.12 -28.26 32.11
CA GLN A 64 1.64 -28.07 33.48
C GLN A 64 0.58 -29.11 33.86
N LEU A 65 -0.42 -29.35 33.00
CA LEU A 65 -1.45 -30.35 33.23
C LEU A 65 -0.87 -31.76 33.28
N ASP A 66 0.09 -32.06 32.40
CA ASP A 66 0.80 -33.34 32.38
C ASP A 66 1.58 -33.56 33.68
N GLN A 67 2.28 -32.54 34.17
CA GLN A 67 3.01 -32.63 35.43
C GLN A 67 2.06 -32.86 36.61
N GLN A 68 0.92 -32.16 36.66
CA GLN A 68 -0.10 -32.36 37.69
C GLN A 68 -0.66 -33.78 37.66
N ARG A 69 -1.01 -34.29 36.47
CA ARG A 69 -1.47 -35.68 36.29
C ARG A 69 -0.42 -36.67 36.77
N GLN A 70 0.83 -36.53 36.32
CA GLN A 70 1.91 -37.45 36.70
C GLN A 70 2.14 -37.48 38.22
N ASN A 71 2.11 -36.32 38.88
CA ASN A 71 2.24 -36.25 40.33
C ASN A 71 1.08 -36.96 41.05
N ALA A 72 -0.16 -36.73 40.60
CA ALA A 72 -1.34 -37.38 41.17
C ALA A 72 -1.30 -38.91 40.99
N LEU A 73 -0.97 -39.39 39.78
CA LEU A 73 -0.85 -40.82 39.48
C LEU A 73 0.30 -41.48 40.25
N SER A 74 1.43 -40.78 40.40
CA SER A 74 2.57 -41.27 41.19
C SER A 74 2.18 -41.46 42.65
N ASN A 75 1.49 -40.48 43.24
CA ASN A 75 0.99 -40.57 44.61
C ASN A 75 -0.01 -41.72 44.78
N LEU A 76 -0.96 -41.88 43.83
CA LEU A 76 -1.92 -42.98 43.84
C LEU A 76 -1.26 -44.35 43.69
N LYS A 77 -0.19 -44.44 42.88
CA LYS A 77 0.61 -45.66 42.73
C LYS A 77 1.37 -46.00 44.00
N ALA A 78 1.97 -45.01 44.66
CA ALA A 78 2.63 -45.19 45.95
C ALA A 78 1.61 -45.62 47.03
N GLU A 79 0.43 -45.01 47.06
CA GLU A 79 -0.67 -45.40 47.94
C GLU A 79 -1.11 -46.84 47.68
N LYS A 80 -1.33 -47.23 46.41
CA LYS A 80 -1.69 -48.61 46.05
C LYS A 80 -0.67 -49.63 46.54
N ALA A 81 0.62 -49.29 46.45
CA ALA A 81 1.71 -50.17 46.89
C ALA A 81 1.73 -50.40 48.42
N THR A 82 1.14 -49.51 49.21
CA THR A 82 1.07 -49.66 50.68
C THR A 82 -0.22 -50.32 51.17
N ILE A 83 -1.29 -50.34 50.37
CA ILE A 83 -2.58 -50.96 50.74
C ILE A 83 -2.39 -52.44 51.11
N GLU A 84 -1.90 -53.25 50.16
CA GLU A 84 -1.72 -54.70 50.34
C GLU A 84 -0.91 -55.06 51.61
N PRO A 85 0.34 -54.56 51.80
CA PRO A 85 1.13 -54.96 52.98
C PRO A 85 0.47 -54.55 54.31
N VAL A 86 -0.23 -53.41 54.36
CA VAL A 86 -0.95 -52.96 55.56
C VAL A 86 -2.10 -53.91 55.89
N TYR A 87 -2.88 -54.35 54.89
CA TYR A 87 -3.97 -55.30 55.12
C TYR A 87 -3.46 -56.71 55.45
N GLN A 88 -2.37 -57.16 54.84
CA GLN A 88 -1.72 -58.42 55.21
C GLN A 88 -1.18 -58.42 56.64
N GLN A 89 -0.61 -57.29 57.10
CA GLN A 89 -0.22 -57.12 58.50
C GLN A 89 -1.42 -57.18 59.43
N LYS A 90 -2.54 -56.51 59.10
CA LYS A 90 -3.79 -56.56 59.87
C LYS A 90 -4.37 -57.97 59.95
N LYS A 91 -4.37 -58.73 58.84
CA LYS A 91 -4.83 -60.13 58.79
C LYS A 91 -3.96 -61.04 59.66
N THR A 92 -2.64 -60.84 59.61
CA THR A 92 -1.69 -61.55 60.47
C THR A 92 -1.95 -61.24 61.95
N GLN A 93 -2.15 -59.96 62.30
CA GLN A 93 -2.47 -59.53 63.66
C GLN A 93 -3.80 -60.10 64.15
N ALA A 94 -4.84 -60.14 63.31
CA ALA A 94 -6.11 -60.78 63.63
C ALA A 94 -5.92 -62.27 63.95
N GLY A 95 -5.06 -62.96 63.21
CA GLY A 95 -4.69 -64.35 63.48
C GLY A 95 -3.93 -64.53 64.79
N VAL A 96 -3.00 -63.62 65.11
CA VAL A 96 -2.28 -63.62 66.40
C VAL A 96 -3.25 -63.40 67.56
N ASN A 97 -4.16 -62.43 67.44
CA ASN A 97 -5.18 -62.13 68.46
C ASN A 97 -6.10 -63.34 68.68
N ALA A 98 -6.55 -64.00 67.62
CA ALA A 98 -7.38 -65.19 67.71
C ALA A 98 -6.65 -66.35 68.44
N ARG A 99 -5.36 -66.57 68.15
CA ARG A 99 -4.53 -67.57 68.85
C ARG A 99 -4.29 -67.20 70.32
N GLN A 100 -4.12 -65.92 70.63
CA GLN A 100 -3.99 -65.46 72.02
C GLN A 100 -5.30 -65.65 72.80
N ALA A 101 -6.45 -65.33 72.20
CA ALA A 101 -7.77 -65.56 72.81
C ALA A 101 -8.06 -67.06 73.04
N ALA A 102 -7.64 -67.93 72.11
CA ALA A 102 -7.71 -69.38 72.30
C ALA A 102 -6.85 -69.84 73.49
N ARG A 103 -5.59 -69.39 73.56
CA ARG A 103 -4.68 -69.73 74.67
C ARG A 103 -5.16 -69.23 76.03
N SER A 104 -5.67 -68.00 76.12
CA SER A 104 -6.19 -67.47 77.38
C SER A 104 -7.44 -68.22 77.85
N PHE A 105 -8.28 -68.66 76.91
CA PHE A 105 -9.42 -69.54 77.22
C PHE A 105 -8.97 -70.93 77.67
N ASP A 106 -7.97 -71.52 77.02
CA ASP A 106 -7.39 -72.81 77.41
C ASP A 106 -6.75 -72.74 78.81
N GLU A 107 -6.01 -71.66 79.10
CA GLU A 107 -5.42 -71.39 80.43
C GLU A 107 -6.51 -71.18 81.49
N TYR A 108 -7.57 -70.44 81.19
CA TYR A 108 -8.71 -70.24 82.09
C TYR A 108 -9.41 -71.56 82.42
N MET A 109 -9.61 -72.43 81.42
CA MET A 109 -10.20 -73.75 81.60
C MET A 109 -9.27 -74.70 82.35
N ALA A 110 -7.95 -74.59 82.16
CA ALA A 110 -6.96 -75.35 82.92
C ALA A 110 -6.96 -74.96 84.41
N GLN A 111 -7.06 -73.67 84.74
CA GLN A 111 -7.08 -73.16 86.12
C GLN A 111 -8.33 -73.58 86.92
N ARG A 112 -9.46 -73.85 86.27
CA ARG A 112 -10.70 -74.31 86.93
C ARG A 112 -10.75 -75.81 87.22
N GLY A 113 -9.64 -76.53 87.05
CA GLY A 113 -9.55 -77.95 87.39
C GLY A 113 -9.86 -78.88 86.21
N GLY A 114 -8.98 -78.86 85.20
CA GLY A 114 -8.48 -80.06 84.50
C GLY A 114 -9.44 -81.14 83.95
N GLY A 115 -10.74 -80.88 83.79
CA GLY A 115 -11.72 -81.90 83.37
C GLY A 115 -12.53 -81.58 82.11
N GLY A 116 -12.29 -80.44 81.47
CA GLY A 116 -13.12 -79.94 80.36
C GLY A 116 -12.90 -80.59 78.99
N ALA A 117 -11.83 -81.38 78.81
CA ALA A 117 -11.54 -82.04 77.53
C ALA A 117 -12.62 -83.05 77.09
N LYS A 118 -13.58 -83.39 77.96
CA LYS A 118 -14.75 -84.24 77.66
C LYS A 118 -16.10 -83.50 77.63
N SER A 119 -16.14 -82.20 77.85
CA SER A 119 -17.38 -81.40 77.78
C SER A 119 -17.39 -80.57 76.50
N GLY A 120 -18.45 -80.67 75.69
CA GLY A 120 -18.62 -79.92 74.42
C GLY A 120 -18.48 -78.38 74.55
N ILE A 121 -18.42 -77.86 75.78
CA ILE A 121 -18.18 -76.46 76.14
C ILE A 121 -16.78 -75.97 75.69
N ALA A 122 -15.72 -76.79 75.80
CA ALA A 122 -14.38 -76.39 75.34
C ALA A 122 -14.31 -76.29 73.80
N GLY A 123 -14.98 -77.20 73.09
CA GLY A 123 -15.15 -77.13 71.64
C GLY A 123 -15.94 -75.91 71.19
N GLN A 124 -16.93 -75.47 71.97
CA GLN A 124 -17.78 -74.31 71.65
C GLN A 124 -17.01 -72.98 71.74
N GLY A 125 -16.12 -72.82 72.74
CA GLY A 125 -15.25 -71.64 72.87
C GLY A 125 -14.18 -71.55 71.77
N ALA A 126 -13.58 -72.69 71.39
CA ALA A 126 -12.67 -72.75 70.25
C ALA A 126 -13.38 -72.46 68.91
N LEU A 127 -14.62 -72.96 68.75
CA LEU A 127 -15.44 -72.69 67.56
C LEU A 127 -15.84 -71.20 67.46
N MET A 128 -16.26 -70.57 68.57
CA MET A 128 -16.59 -69.14 68.60
C MET A 128 -15.39 -68.26 68.27
N ASN A 129 -14.20 -68.58 68.79
CA ASN A 129 -12.97 -67.87 68.45
C ASN A 129 -12.59 -68.04 66.97
N ASN A 130 -12.78 -69.24 66.42
CA ASN A 130 -12.53 -69.51 64.99
C ASN A 130 -13.53 -68.75 64.09
N LEU A 131 -14.82 -68.76 64.43
CA LEU A 131 -15.85 -67.97 63.73
C LEU A 131 -15.57 -66.47 63.80
N GLY A 132 -15.18 -65.94 64.97
CA GLY A 132 -14.80 -64.54 65.14
C GLY A 132 -13.60 -64.14 64.29
N TYR A 133 -12.58 -65.01 64.22
CA TYR A 133 -11.42 -64.83 63.34
C TYR A 133 -11.80 -64.85 61.86
N GLN A 134 -12.61 -65.82 61.42
CA GLN A 134 -13.08 -65.91 60.03
C GLN A 134 -13.87 -64.66 59.62
N ASN A 135 -14.75 -64.17 60.48
CA ASN A 135 -15.49 -62.94 60.23
C ASN A 135 -14.57 -61.71 60.14
N ALA A 136 -13.59 -61.59 61.03
CA ALA A 136 -12.60 -60.51 60.99
C ALA A 136 -11.73 -60.57 59.72
N TYR A 137 -11.34 -61.78 59.30
CA TYR A 137 -10.56 -62.00 58.09
C TYR A 137 -11.34 -61.61 56.84
N SER A 138 -12.59 -62.08 56.70
CA SER A 138 -13.45 -61.73 55.57
C SER A 138 -13.76 -60.23 55.52
N ALA A 139 -13.93 -59.57 56.67
CA ALA A 139 -14.13 -58.12 56.73
C ALA A 139 -12.87 -57.35 56.26
N LEU A 140 -11.68 -57.84 56.61
CA LEU A 140 -10.42 -57.27 56.14
C LEU A 140 -10.20 -57.47 54.63
N ASP A 141 -10.59 -58.62 54.07
CA ASP A 141 -10.57 -58.86 52.62
C ASP A 141 -11.51 -57.88 51.88
N GLN A 142 -12.72 -57.68 52.39
CA GLN A 142 -13.67 -56.72 51.82
C GLN A 142 -13.15 -55.28 51.91
N ALA A 143 -12.55 -54.90 53.04
CA ALA A 143 -11.97 -53.58 53.22
C ALA A 143 -10.78 -53.32 52.29
N GLU A 144 -9.92 -54.32 52.09
CA GLU A 144 -8.81 -54.27 51.13
C GLU A 144 -9.31 -54.11 49.69
N ALA A 145 -10.26 -54.95 49.28
CA ALA A 145 -10.88 -54.87 47.96
C ALA A 145 -11.54 -53.50 47.73
N SER A 146 -12.22 -52.96 48.76
CA SER A 146 -12.80 -51.61 48.71
C SER A 146 -11.73 -50.53 48.57
N ALA A 147 -10.62 -50.63 49.29
CA ALA A 147 -9.52 -49.66 49.21
C ALA A 147 -8.83 -49.69 47.83
N LEU A 148 -8.61 -50.87 47.27
CA LEU A 148 -8.08 -51.02 45.91
C LEU A 148 -9.05 -50.48 44.85
N SER A 149 -10.36 -50.72 45.00
CA SER A 149 -11.37 -50.18 44.10
C SER A 149 -11.46 -48.66 44.19
N ASP A 150 -11.34 -48.07 45.37
CA ASP A 150 -11.34 -46.62 45.57
C ASP A 150 -10.11 -45.99 44.89
N ASN A 151 -8.93 -46.56 45.10
CA ASN A 151 -7.70 -46.13 44.43
C ASN A 151 -7.84 -46.19 42.90
N ALA A 152 -8.43 -47.26 42.36
CA ALA A 152 -8.68 -47.40 40.92
C ALA A 152 -9.66 -46.34 40.38
N ARG A 153 -10.73 -46.02 41.13
CA ARG A 153 -11.64 -44.92 40.76
C ARG A 153 -10.93 -43.58 40.73
N ARG A 154 -10.14 -43.27 41.77
CA ARG A 154 -9.36 -42.03 41.83
C ARG A 154 -8.34 -41.91 40.70
N VAL A 155 -7.73 -43.01 40.25
CA VAL A 155 -6.89 -43.03 39.05
C VAL A 155 -7.71 -42.65 37.81
N SER A 156 -8.89 -43.24 37.62
CA SER A 156 -9.77 -42.89 36.51
C SER A 156 -10.23 -41.42 36.57
N ASP A 157 -10.54 -40.91 37.76
CA ASP A 157 -10.95 -39.52 37.95
C ASP A 157 -9.83 -38.55 37.59
N VAL A 158 -8.57 -38.88 37.93
CA VAL A 158 -7.40 -38.08 37.54
C VAL A 158 -7.26 -38.00 36.02
N GLU A 159 -7.43 -39.12 35.30
CA GLU A 159 -7.37 -39.13 33.82
C GLU A 159 -8.53 -38.35 33.20
N ASN A 160 -9.76 -38.58 33.67
CA ASN A 160 -10.95 -37.87 33.19
C ASN A 160 -10.84 -36.35 33.44
N ASN A 161 -10.34 -35.96 34.62
CA ASN A 161 -10.11 -34.56 34.94
C ASN A 161 -9.01 -33.95 34.07
N TYR A 162 -7.94 -34.69 33.79
CA TYR A 162 -6.89 -34.24 32.88
C TYR A 162 -7.44 -33.98 31.47
N GLU A 163 -8.22 -34.90 30.91
CA GLU A 163 -8.83 -34.73 29.57
C GLU A 163 -9.83 -33.56 29.52
N SER A 164 -10.66 -33.42 30.55
CA SER A 164 -11.61 -32.30 30.70
C SER A 164 -10.88 -30.95 30.82
N ASN A 165 -9.84 -30.89 31.65
CA ASN A 165 -9.04 -29.68 31.84
C ASN A 165 -8.26 -29.32 30.58
N LEU A 166 -7.72 -30.31 29.85
CA LEU A 166 -7.04 -30.09 28.58
C LEU A 166 -7.98 -29.51 27.52
N THR A 167 -9.19 -30.06 27.42
CA THR A 167 -10.23 -29.56 26.49
C THR A 167 -10.63 -28.14 26.84
N SER A 168 -10.90 -27.86 28.13
CA SER A 168 -11.27 -26.53 28.62
C SER A 168 -10.15 -25.51 28.41
N ALA A 169 -8.91 -25.88 28.69
CA ALA A 169 -7.74 -25.04 28.46
C ALA A 169 -7.55 -24.71 26.97
N ASN A 170 -7.67 -25.70 26.09
CA ASN A 170 -7.58 -25.48 24.65
C ASN A 170 -8.68 -24.52 24.14
N ALA A 171 -9.92 -24.70 24.61
CA ALA A 171 -11.02 -23.79 24.26
C ALA A 171 -10.76 -22.35 24.75
N GLY A 172 -10.24 -22.19 25.96
CA GLY A 172 -9.87 -20.88 26.51
C GLY A 172 -8.76 -20.19 25.69
N LEU A 173 -7.72 -20.94 25.31
CA LEU A 173 -6.64 -20.44 24.47
C LEU A 173 -7.13 -20.06 23.05
N GLU A 174 -8.04 -20.84 22.48
CA GLU A 174 -8.66 -20.52 21.19
C GLU A 174 -9.46 -19.21 21.26
N ALA A 175 -10.26 -19.03 22.32
CA ALA A 175 -11.02 -17.81 22.53
C ALA A 175 -10.11 -16.58 22.68
N GLN A 176 -9.01 -16.70 23.44
CA GLN A 176 -8.02 -15.63 23.59
C GLN A 176 -7.34 -15.28 22.25
N TYR A 177 -6.97 -16.30 21.48
CA TYR A 177 -6.40 -16.11 20.14
C TYR A 177 -7.38 -15.40 19.22
N LEU A 178 -8.64 -15.82 19.19
CA LEU A 178 -9.66 -15.21 18.36
C LEU A 178 -9.90 -13.74 18.74
N GLN A 179 -9.95 -13.43 20.03
CA GLN A 179 -10.09 -12.05 20.49
C GLN A 179 -8.91 -11.19 20.05
N ALA A 180 -7.67 -11.67 20.26
CA ALA A 180 -6.47 -10.95 19.83
C ALA A 180 -6.42 -10.74 18.32
N TYR A 181 -6.87 -11.73 17.54
CA TYR A 181 -6.96 -11.64 16.09
C TYR A 181 -8.00 -10.61 15.64
N LEU A 182 -9.18 -10.57 16.26
CA LEU A 182 -10.21 -9.58 15.98
C LEU A 182 -9.76 -8.16 16.34
N ASP A 183 -9.12 -7.98 17.50
CA ASP A 183 -8.59 -6.69 17.93
C ASP A 183 -7.53 -6.17 16.95
N GLN A 184 -6.67 -7.07 16.47
CA GLN A 184 -5.68 -6.73 15.45
C GLN A 184 -6.36 -6.29 14.14
N LYS A 185 -7.32 -7.08 13.65
CA LYS A 185 -8.07 -6.74 12.42
C LYS A 185 -8.79 -5.40 12.52
N ASN A 186 -9.33 -5.08 13.69
CA ASN A 186 -9.97 -3.79 13.94
C ASN A 186 -8.96 -2.64 13.93
N ARG A 187 -7.76 -2.83 14.48
CA ARG A 187 -6.66 -1.84 14.40
C ARG A 187 -6.21 -1.62 12.96
N ASP A 188 -6.02 -2.68 12.20
CA ASP A 188 -5.59 -2.60 10.79
C ASP A 188 -6.64 -1.87 9.94
N LYS A 189 -7.93 -2.18 10.17
CA LYS A 189 -9.04 -1.44 9.53
C LYS A 189 -9.04 0.04 9.90
N ALA A 190 -8.82 0.37 11.18
CA ALA A 190 -8.77 1.76 11.64
C ALA A 190 -7.59 2.52 11.01
N PHE A 191 -6.42 1.89 10.94
CA PHE A 191 -5.25 2.46 10.28
C PHE A 191 -5.50 2.70 8.79
N GLY A 192 -6.04 1.72 8.06
CA GLY A 192 -6.36 1.88 6.65
C GLY A 192 -7.38 2.99 6.39
N LEU A 193 -8.37 3.17 7.27
CA LEU A 193 -9.31 4.30 7.17
C LEU A 193 -8.64 5.65 7.43
N GLN A 194 -7.71 5.71 8.39
CA GLN A 194 -6.95 6.93 8.67
C GLN A 194 -6.03 7.29 7.49
N GLU A 195 -5.32 6.31 6.94
CA GLU A 195 -4.49 6.47 5.75
C GLU A 195 -5.34 6.92 4.55
N ALA A 196 -6.53 6.37 4.38
CA ALA A 196 -7.47 6.77 3.33
C ALA A 196 -7.99 8.20 3.49
N GLY A 197 -8.16 8.68 4.72
CA GLY A 197 -8.47 10.08 4.98
C GLY A 197 -7.31 11.01 4.61
N LEU A 198 -6.06 10.56 4.77
CA LEU A 198 -4.86 11.37 4.52
C LEU A 198 -4.44 11.38 3.05
N THR A 199 -4.43 10.20 2.43
CA THR A 199 -3.95 9.98 1.05
C THR A 199 -5.08 10.07 0.02
N GLY A 200 -6.32 9.95 0.49
CA GLY A 200 -7.46 9.78 -0.39
C GLY A 200 -7.51 8.40 -1.06
N MET A 201 -6.75 7.40 -0.61
CA MET A 201 -6.73 6.04 -1.15
C MET A 201 -7.01 5.01 -0.05
N TYR A 202 -7.94 4.09 -0.27
CA TYR A 202 -8.22 2.96 0.62
C TYR A 202 -8.03 1.66 -0.14
N ASN A 203 -7.14 0.77 0.33
CA ASN A 203 -6.82 -0.50 -0.34
C ASN A 203 -6.57 -0.33 -1.86
N ASP A 204 -5.66 0.59 -2.23
CA ASP A 204 -5.30 0.93 -3.61
C ASP A 204 -6.44 1.51 -4.49
N ALA A 205 -7.63 1.73 -3.93
CA ALA A 205 -8.75 2.39 -4.60
C ALA A 205 -8.89 3.84 -4.13
N PRO A 206 -9.04 4.81 -5.06
CA PRO A 206 -9.29 6.19 -4.69
C PRO A 206 -10.63 6.30 -3.95
N THR A 207 -10.61 6.97 -2.80
CA THR A 207 -11.81 7.27 -2.01
C THR A 207 -12.70 8.25 -2.75
N LEU A 208 -13.98 8.29 -2.37
CA LEU A 208 -14.93 9.25 -2.92
C LEU A 208 -14.44 10.71 -2.79
N ALA A 209 -13.80 11.04 -1.66
CA ALA A 209 -13.22 12.37 -1.44
C ALA A 209 -12.11 12.69 -2.44
N ASN A 210 -11.24 11.72 -2.74
CA ASN A 210 -10.18 11.87 -3.74
C ASN A 210 -10.77 12.02 -5.16
N GLN A 211 -11.80 11.23 -5.49
CA GLN A 211 -12.50 11.35 -6.77
C GLN A 211 -13.14 12.74 -6.94
N GLN A 212 -13.78 13.28 -5.89
CA GLN A 212 -14.37 14.62 -5.91
C GLN A 212 -13.29 15.70 -6.05
N TYR A 213 -12.18 15.56 -5.34
CA TYR A 213 -11.05 16.48 -5.44
C TYR A 213 -10.44 16.49 -6.86
N ASN A 214 -10.18 15.31 -7.45
CA ASN A 214 -9.67 15.21 -8.82
C ASN A 214 -10.64 15.77 -9.84
N SER A 215 -11.95 15.50 -9.69
CA SER A 215 -12.98 16.07 -10.56
C SER A 215 -12.97 17.60 -10.52
N GLY A 216 -12.77 18.20 -9.34
CA GLY A 216 -12.64 19.65 -9.20
C GLY A 216 -11.35 20.21 -9.82
N LEU A 217 -10.25 19.45 -9.73
CA LEU A 217 -8.98 19.78 -10.38
C LEU A 217 -9.08 19.78 -11.91
N ASP A 218 -9.77 18.79 -12.47
CA ASP A 218 -10.00 18.70 -13.91
C ASP A 218 -10.86 19.86 -14.40
N GLN A 219 -11.93 20.21 -13.68
CA GLN A 219 -12.75 21.38 -14.00
C GLN A 219 -11.95 22.69 -13.93
N TRP A 220 -11.07 22.84 -12.94
CA TRP A 220 -10.21 24.01 -12.82
C TRP A 220 -9.20 24.09 -13.99
N ARG A 221 -8.61 22.95 -14.39
CA ARG A 221 -7.71 22.88 -15.54
C ARG A 221 -8.41 23.28 -16.83
N GLU A 222 -9.61 22.76 -17.08
CA GLU A 222 -10.40 23.14 -18.26
C GLU A 222 -10.67 24.65 -18.29
N GLN A 223 -11.03 25.24 -17.14
CA GLN A 223 -11.26 26.69 -17.05
C GLN A 223 -9.98 27.50 -17.26
N PHE A 224 -8.85 27.04 -16.71
CA PHE A 224 -7.56 27.69 -16.87
C PHE A 224 -7.10 27.66 -18.33
N ASP A 225 -7.19 26.49 -18.98
CA ASP A 225 -6.84 26.32 -20.39
C ASP A 225 -7.76 27.14 -21.30
N TYR A 226 -9.06 27.18 -20.99
CA TYR A 226 -10.01 28.05 -21.67
C TYR A 226 -9.60 29.52 -21.56
N GLY A 227 -9.26 30.00 -20.36
CA GLY A 227 -8.76 31.37 -20.15
C GLY A 227 -7.52 31.68 -20.98
N LYS A 228 -6.54 30.77 -20.98
CA LYS A 228 -5.31 30.90 -21.76
C LYS A 228 -5.56 31.00 -23.26
N SER A 229 -6.50 30.20 -23.77
CA SER A 229 -6.90 30.24 -25.19
C SER A 229 -7.58 31.57 -25.56
N ARG A 230 -8.45 32.08 -24.68
CA ARG A 230 -9.12 33.37 -24.87
C ARG A 230 -8.12 34.52 -24.89
N ASP A 231 -7.16 34.51 -23.97
CA ASP A 231 -6.15 35.57 -23.88
C ASP A 231 -5.26 35.57 -25.15
N THR A 232 -4.93 34.39 -25.69
CA THR A 232 -4.22 34.28 -26.99
C THR A 232 -5.01 34.92 -28.14
N VAL A 233 -6.33 34.70 -28.18
CA VAL A 233 -7.22 35.32 -29.18
C VAL A 233 -7.31 36.82 -28.96
N ALA A 234 -7.43 37.27 -27.71
CA ALA A 234 -7.49 38.69 -27.36
C ALA A 234 -6.20 39.41 -27.78
N ASP A 235 -5.03 38.84 -27.49
CA ASP A 235 -3.73 39.37 -27.90
C ASP A 235 -3.60 39.46 -29.44
N THR A 236 -4.07 38.42 -30.14
CA THR A 236 -4.07 38.39 -31.61
C THR A 236 -4.99 39.48 -32.19
N GLN A 237 -6.16 39.72 -31.58
CA GLN A 237 -7.08 40.76 -32.02
C GLN A 237 -6.56 42.17 -31.69
N TRP A 238 -5.95 42.35 -30.52
CA TRP A 238 -5.30 43.60 -30.12
C TRP A 238 -4.17 43.96 -31.07
N GLY A 239 -3.31 42.99 -31.45
CA GLY A 239 -2.25 43.22 -32.43
C GLY A 239 -2.81 43.75 -33.76
N LYS A 240 -3.85 43.11 -34.30
CA LYS A 240 -4.50 43.56 -35.54
C LYS A 240 -5.07 44.99 -35.44
N GLN A 241 -5.67 45.35 -34.31
CA GLN A 241 -6.23 46.70 -34.10
C GLN A 241 -5.13 47.75 -33.95
N PHE A 242 -4.05 47.40 -33.24
CA PHE A 242 -2.89 48.28 -33.08
C PHE A 242 -2.22 48.56 -34.42
N ASP A 243 -1.94 47.53 -35.21
CA ASP A 243 -1.34 47.65 -36.54
C ASP A 243 -2.22 48.49 -37.49
N ALA A 244 -3.54 48.27 -37.45
CA ALA A 244 -4.49 49.06 -38.24
C ALA A 244 -4.46 50.57 -37.84
N GLY A 245 -4.46 50.89 -36.55
CA GLY A 245 -4.38 52.28 -36.08
C GLY A 245 -3.06 52.98 -36.41
N GLN A 246 -1.95 52.24 -36.38
CA GLN A 246 -0.65 52.78 -36.77
C GLN A 246 -0.62 53.14 -38.27
N SER A 247 -1.13 52.24 -39.13
CA SER A 247 -1.21 52.48 -40.59
C SER A 247 -2.04 53.72 -40.94
N GLN A 248 -3.13 53.97 -40.21
CA GLN A 248 -3.98 55.14 -40.41
C GLN A 248 -3.26 56.44 -40.06
N THR A 249 -2.50 56.44 -38.96
CA THR A 249 -1.74 57.61 -38.51
C THR A 249 -0.61 57.95 -39.50
N GLU A 250 0.10 56.95 -40.01
CA GLU A 250 1.15 57.15 -41.01
C GLU A 250 0.59 57.70 -42.33
N PHE A 251 -0.60 57.23 -42.73
CA PHE A 251 -1.30 57.75 -43.90
C PHE A 251 -1.71 59.22 -43.72
N GLU A 252 -2.25 59.61 -42.56
CA GLU A 252 -2.59 61.01 -42.27
C GLU A 252 -1.36 61.92 -42.26
N GLN A 253 -0.25 61.46 -41.67
CA GLN A 253 1.02 62.20 -41.69
C GLN A 253 1.58 62.35 -43.11
N TRP A 254 1.44 61.33 -43.94
CA TRP A 254 1.81 61.39 -45.35
C TRP A 254 0.95 62.41 -46.11
N LEU A 255 -0.36 62.42 -45.89
CA LEU A 255 -1.29 63.38 -46.49
C LEU A 255 -0.95 64.83 -46.09
N ALA A 256 -0.63 65.06 -44.82
CA ALA A 256 -0.25 66.37 -44.30
C ALA A 256 1.07 66.87 -44.90
N LYS A 257 2.07 65.99 -45.05
CA LYS A 257 3.33 66.33 -45.74
C LYS A 257 3.10 66.71 -47.20
N GLN A 258 2.17 66.03 -47.88
CA GLN A 258 1.82 66.33 -49.26
C GLN A 258 1.18 67.72 -49.39
N GLN A 259 0.24 68.08 -48.50
CA GLN A 259 -0.37 69.41 -48.48
C GLN A 259 0.64 70.53 -48.15
N LEU A 260 1.59 70.27 -47.27
CA LEU A 260 2.66 71.24 -46.95
C LEU A 260 3.60 71.47 -48.15
N ALA A 261 3.95 70.42 -48.88
CA ALA A 261 4.78 70.55 -50.08
C ALA A 261 4.08 71.42 -51.15
N LEU A 262 2.77 71.23 -51.35
CA LEU A 262 1.94 72.03 -52.25
C LEU A 262 1.90 73.51 -51.86
N SER A 263 1.76 73.83 -50.57
CA SER A 263 1.71 75.23 -50.11
C SER A 263 3.05 75.94 -50.26
N GLN A 264 4.17 75.26 -49.98
CA GLN A 264 5.51 75.81 -50.17
C GLN A 264 5.85 76.06 -51.64
N GLN A 265 5.38 75.21 -52.56
CA GLN A 265 5.58 75.41 -54.00
C GLN A 265 4.73 76.57 -54.56
N SER A 266 3.54 76.80 -54.01
CA SER A 266 2.72 77.96 -54.37
C SER A 266 3.37 79.28 -53.92
N ALA A 267 4.04 79.27 -52.76
CA ALA A 267 4.83 80.41 -52.28
C ALA A 267 6.08 80.68 -53.15
N ALA A 268 6.73 79.64 -53.68
CA ALA A 268 7.87 79.77 -54.60
C ALA A 268 7.47 80.25 -56.00
N ARG A 269 6.23 79.96 -56.46
CA ARG A 269 5.69 80.46 -57.74
C ARG A 269 5.34 81.95 -57.72
N ALA A 270 5.10 82.53 -56.56
CA ALA A 270 4.82 83.97 -56.44
C ALA A 270 6.09 84.85 -56.57
N SER A 271 7.31 84.27 -56.53
CA SER A 271 8.54 85.05 -56.38
C SER A 271 9.52 85.05 -57.56
N SER A 272 9.28 84.37 -58.69
CA SER A 272 10.21 84.42 -59.81
C SER A 272 9.55 84.33 -61.19
N GLY A 273 9.72 85.39 -61.98
CA GLY A 273 9.20 85.52 -63.33
C GLY A 273 10.19 85.11 -64.43
N SER A 274 9.58 84.69 -65.55
CA SER A 274 10.05 84.83 -66.94
C SER A 274 11.07 83.85 -67.56
N SER A 275 10.57 83.20 -68.61
CA SER A 275 11.23 82.91 -69.90
C SER A 275 12.37 81.88 -69.99
N SER A 276 12.23 80.75 -69.29
CA SER A 276 12.80 79.44 -69.69
C SER A 276 11.77 78.30 -69.62
N ALA A 277 10.49 78.68 -69.47
CA ALA A 277 9.43 77.86 -68.89
C ALA A 277 8.88 76.73 -69.76
N ASN A 278 9.16 76.65 -71.06
CA ASN A 278 8.49 75.65 -71.91
C ASN A 278 9.20 74.27 -71.93
N LEU A 279 10.51 74.21 -71.71
CA LEU A 279 11.24 72.92 -71.63
C LEU A 279 11.26 72.35 -70.20
N SER A 280 11.24 73.21 -69.18
CA SER A 280 11.11 72.79 -67.79
C SER A 280 9.68 72.38 -67.45
N ALA A 281 8.64 73.11 -67.88
CA ALA A 281 7.25 72.73 -67.60
C ALA A 281 6.85 71.38 -68.21
N VAL A 282 7.33 71.05 -69.41
CA VAL A 282 7.08 69.73 -70.05
C VAL A 282 7.83 68.61 -69.31
N LYS A 283 9.07 68.86 -68.86
CA LYS A 283 9.80 67.91 -68.00
C LYS A 283 9.09 67.70 -66.65
N TYR A 284 8.61 68.77 -66.02
CA TYR A 284 7.86 68.69 -64.77
C TYR A 284 6.48 68.00 -64.93
N GLN A 285 5.78 68.19 -66.05
CA GLN A 285 4.53 67.46 -66.32
C GLN A 285 4.77 65.97 -66.55
N ASN A 286 5.85 65.61 -67.26
CA ASN A 286 6.24 64.21 -67.44
C ASN A 286 6.70 63.57 -66.12
N GLU A 287 7.41 64.28 -65.26
CA GLU A 287 7.79 63.81 -63.92
C GLU A 287 6.58 63.67 -63.00
N LEU A 288 5.60 64.58 -63.06
CA LEU A 288 4.35 64.48 -62.29
C LEU A 288 3.49 63.28 -62.74
N GLY A 289 3.41 63.03 -64.05
CA GLY A 289 2.73 61.86 -64.61
C GLY A 289 3.42 60.54 -64.23
N ALA A 290 4.76 60.53 -64.24
CA ALA A 290 5.55 59.37 -63.79
C ALA A 290 5.36 59.09 -62.30
N GLN A 291 5.29 60.13 -61.46
CA GLN A 291 5.04 60.00 -60.02
C GLN A 291 3.62 59.51 -59.71
N GLN A 292 2.61 60.00 -60.43
CA GLN A 292 1.23 59.49 -60.28
C GLN A 292 1.14 58.01 -60.69
N SER A 293 1.75 57.64 -61.81
CA SER A 293 1.77 56.26 -62.30
C SER A 293 2.53 55.33 -61.35
N LEU A 294 3.62 55.82 -60.73
CA LEU A 294 4.34 55.10 -59.67
C LEU A 294 3.44 54.85 -58.45
N ALA A 295 2.73 55.88 -57.97
CA ALA A 295 1.85 55.75 -56.81
C ALA A 295 0.69 54.77 -57.05
N THR A 296 0.05 54.82 -58.23
CA THR A 296 -0.99 53.87 -58.60
C THR A 296 -0.45 52.44 -58.69
N SER A 297 0.75 52.27 -59.23
CA SER A 297 1.40 50.95 -59.29
C SER A 297 1.71 50.41 -57.89
N MET A 298 2.22 51.24 -56.98
CA MET A 298 2.47 50.87 -55.58
C MET A 298 1.19 50.41 -54.87
N GLN A 299 0.06 51.11 -55.06
CA GLN A 299 -1.23 50.71 -54.50
C GLN A 299 -1.69 49.33 -55.01
N GLY A 300 -1.50 49.06 -56.30
CA GLY A 300 -1.77 47.74 -56.88
C GLY A 300 -0.94 46.64 -56.22
N LEU A 301 0.36 46.87 -56.01
CA LEU A 301 1.24 45.91 -55.34
C LEU A 301 0.89 45.72 -53.86
N GLN A 302 0.48 46.78 -53.15
CA GLN A 302 -0.03 46.65 -51.77
C GLN A 302 -1.28 45.78 -51.72
N SER A 303 -2.20 45.94 -52.67
CA SER A 303 -3.38 45.08 -52.76
C SER A 303 -3.00 43.62 -53.03
N MET A 304 -1.99 43.36 -53.87
CA MET A 304 -1.47 42.00 -54.06
C MET A 304 -0.91 41.41 -52.76
N ALA A 305 -0.14 42.17 -52.01
CA ALA A 305 0.40 41.75 -50.71
C ALA A 305 -0.71 41.45 -49.70
N SER A 306 -1.73 42.32 -49.61
CA SER A 306 -2.90 42.10 -48.74
C SER A 306 -3.70 40.84 -49.12
N ASN A 307 -3.65 40.43 -50.40
CA ASN A 307 -4.25 39.21 -50.90
C ASN A 307 -3.33 37.97 -50.80
N GLY A 308 -2.22 38.08 -50.04
CA GLY A 308 -1.34 36.96 -49.71
C GLY A 308 -0.20 36.71 -50.69
N ALA A 309 0.04 37.61 -51.66
CA ALA A 309 1.23 37.53 -52.52
C ALA A 309 2.50 37.74 -51.69
N THR A 310 3.51 36.89 -51.91
CA THR A 310 4.79 37.03 -51.21
C THR A 310 5.65 38.12 -51.84
N ARG A 311 6.75 38.50 -51.17
CA ARG A 311 7.77 39.37 -51.75
C ARG A 311 8.26 38.85 -53.11
N SER A 312 8.51 37.54 -53.24
CA SER A 312 8.93 36.93 -54.51
C SER A 312 7.91 37.15 -55.62
N ASP A 313 6.62 36.96 -55.31
CA ASP A 313 5.54 37.10 -56.28
C ASP A 313 5.41 38.54 -56.76
N ILE A 314 5.53 39.51 -55.83
CA ILE A 314 5.49 40.94 -56.13
C ILE A 314 6.68 41.36 -57.01
N LEU A 315 7.90 40.94 -56.67
CA LEU A 315 9.09 41.27 -57.47
C LEU A 315 9.05 40.62 -58.86
N LYS A 316 8.57 39.37 -58.95
CA LYS A 316 8.35 38.69 -60.24
C LYS A 316 7.31 39.42 -61.07
N PHE A 317 6.22 39.89 -60.47
CA PHE A 317 5.19 40.66 -61.17
C PHE A 317 5.75 41.96 -61.75
N ILE A 318 6.55 42.71 -60.98
CA ILE A 318 7.19 43.94 -61.47
C ILE A 318 8.10 43.63 -62.66
N ASN A 319 8.95 42.61 -62.54
CA ASN A 319 9.87 42.22 -63.61
C ASN A 319 9.15 41.73 -64.86
N ALA A 320 8.08 40.93 -64.70
CA ALA A 320 7.29 40.40 -65.81
C ALA A 320 6.56 41.49 -66.60
N ASN A 321 6.15 42.58 -65.93
CA ASN A 321 5.41 43.68 -66.53
C ASN A 321 6.28 44.94 -66.75
N ALA A 322 7.61 44.82 -66.63
CA ALA A 322 8.52 45.96 -66.69
C ALA A 322 8.37 46.78 -67.98
N GLY A 323 8.18 46.11 -69.12
CA GLY A 323 7.97 46.77 -70.42
C GLY A 323 6.72 47.63 -70.45
N ASP A 324 5.59 47.10 -69.97
CA ASP A 324 4.31 47.81 -69.94
C ASP A 324 4.32 48.94 -68.89
N LEU A 325 4.93 48.70 -67.73
CA LEU A 325 5.08 49.72 -66.69
C LEU A 325 5.93 50.88 -67.19
N GLN A 326 7.04 50.61 -67.88
CA GLN A 326 7.89 51.64 -68.45
C GLN A 326 7.19 52.39 -69.60
N ALA A 327 6.43 51.68 -70.45
CA ALA A 327 5.62 52.30 -71.50
C ALA A 327 4.55 53.25 -70.93
N ASN A 328 4.04 52.96 -69.72
CA ASN A 328 3.11 53.81 -68.98
C ASN A 328 3.79 54.86 -68.08
N GLY A 329 5.10 55.09 -68.28
CA GLY A 329 5.84 56.15 -67.57
C GLY A 329 6.17 55.82 -66.11
N VAL A 330 6.03 54.57 -65.68
CA VAL A 330 6.40 54.14 -64.32
C VAL A 330 7.92 53.94 -64.25
N PRO A 331 8.63 54.58 -63.30
CA PRO A 331 10.04 54.31 -63.06
C PRO A 331 10.21 52.93 -62.40
N VAL A 332 10.33 51.89 -63.23
CA VAL A 332 10.35 50.47 -62.80
C VAL A 332 11.42 50.19 -61.73
N GLN A 333 12.60 50.80 -61.85
CA GLN A 333 13.66 50.62 -60.86
C GLN A 333 13.29 51.17 -59.48
N ASP A 334 12.60 52.31 -59.45
CA ASP A 334 12.15 52.92 -58.19
C ASP A 334 11.02 52.10 -57.57
N LEU A 335 10.10 51.59 -58.38
CA LEU A 335 9.05 50.67 -57.95
C LEU A 335 9.64 49.37 -57.40
N TYR A 336 10.67 48.83 -58.05
CA TYR A 336 11.39 47.63 -57.61
C TYR A 336 12.10 47.86 -56.27
N ASN A 337 12.84 48.96 -56.15
CA ASN A 337 13.53 49.32 -54.91
C ASN A 337 12.55 49.54 -53.76
N TRP A 338 11.42 50.21 -54.04
CA TRP A 338 10.35 50.40 -53.06
C TRP A 338 9.74 49.07 -52.63
N ALA A 339 9.36 48.18 -53.56
CA ALA A 339 8.77 46.89 -53.23
C ALA A 339 9.74 46.00 -52.44
N ALA A 340 11.02 45.97 -52.83
CA ALA A 340 12.06 45.21 -52.14
C ALA A 340 12.27 45.65 -50.68
N LYS A 341 12.04 46.94 -50.39
CA LYS A 341 12.14 47.52 -49.04
C LYS A 341 10.88 47.31 -48.20
N ASN A 342 9.70 47.40 -48.81
CA ASN A 342 8.42 47.42 -48.09
C ASN A 342 7.81 46.02 -47.90
N PHE A 343 8.21 45.05 -48.72
CA PHE A 343 7.80 43.66 -48.57
C PHE A 343 9.00 42.83 -48.14
N THR A 344 8.95 42.31 -46.92
CA THR A 344 10.05 41.56 -46.30
C THR A 344 9.69 40.11 -46.01
N TRP A 345 8.46 39.68 -46.29
CA TRP A 345 8.02 38.32 -45.99
C TRP A 345 7.94 37.47 -47.25
N ASP A 346 8.50 36.27 -47.18
CA ASP A 346 8.47 35.29 -48.25
C ASP A 346 8.12 33.89 -47.72
N LYS A 347 7.84 32.95 -48.63
CA LYS A 347 7.43 31.59 -48.28
C LYS A 347 8.34 30.58 -48.96
N ASN A 348 8.96 29.71 -48.15
CA ASN A 348 9.66 28.54 -48.64
C ASN A 348 8.88 27.26 -48.27
N GLY A 349 9.37 26.10 -48.69
CA GLY A 349 8.72 24.81 -48.41
C GLY A 349 8.52 24.49 -46.91
N SER A 350 9.16 25.26 -46.03
CA SER A 350 9.15 25.11 -44.56
C SER A 350 8.32 26.17 -43.82
N GLY A 351 7.77 27.19 -44.51
CA GLY A 351 6.91 28.21 -43.89
C GLY A 351 7.22 29.63 -44.34
N TRP A 352 6.68 30.60 -43.60
CA TRP A 352 6.95 32.02 -43.80
C TRP A 352 8.28 32.39 -43.17
N TYR A 353 9.09 33.19 -43.86
CA TYR A 353 10.34 33.72 -43.35
C TYR A 353 10.51 35.20 -43.72
N ASN A 354 11.28 35.92 -42.91
CA ASN A 354 11.55 37.34 -43.10
C ASN A 354 12.88 37.50 -43.85
N THR A 355 12.83 38.06 -45.06
CA THR A 355 13.97 38.32 -45.95
C THR A 355 14.77 39.56 -45.56
N ALA A 356 14.40 40.29 -44.50
CA ALA A 356 15.15 41.46 -44.02
C ALA A 356 16.25 41.09 -43.00
N GLU A 357 16.32 39.83 -42.57
CA GLU A 357 17.28 39.31 -41.57
C GLU A 357 18.41 38.46 -42.20
N GLU A 358 18.48 38.40 -43.54
CA GLU A 358 19.64 37.94 -44.33
C GLU A 358 20.44 39.14 -44.86
#